data_AF-A0A8G1RKE3-F1
#
_entry.id   AF-A0A8G1RKE3-F1
#
_cell.length_a   1.000
_cell.length_b   1.000
_cell.length_c   1.000
_cell.angle_alpha   90.00
_cell.angle_beta   90.00
_cell.angle_gamma   90.00
#
_symmetry.space_group_name_H-M   'P 1'
#
loop_
_entity.id
_entity.type
_entity.pdbx_description
1 polymer ?
#
loop_
_entity_poly.entity_id
_entity_poly.type
_entity_poly.pdbx_seq_one_letter_code
_entity_poly.pdbx_strand_id
1 'polypeptide(L)'
;MPAVLPPNYTLHQGYPAVESYLHLRHTKKHPKSPTAQQAESALRGSWYGCYITYTASASPSTSEKITTTNPETQKTGEVVAMARLISDGICTFQLTDLLIAANHKYKKLGNVVVAHLR
;
A
#
# COMPACT_ATOMS: atom_id res chain seq x y z
N MET A 1 -10.76 15.76 14.57
CA MET A 1 -11.13 15.71 13.14
C MET A 1 -10.92 14.30 12.62
N PRO A 2 -11.91 13.67 11.96
CA PRO A 2 -11.70 12.41 11.25
C PRO A 2 -10.70 12.61 10.10
N ALA A 3 -9.91 11.57 9.80
CA ALA A 3 -8.93 11.62 8.72
C ALA A 3 -9.60 11.26 7.39
N VAL A 4 -9.98 12.27 6.62
CA VAL A 4 -10.67 12.12 5.32
C VAL A 4 -9.65 12.00 4.18
N LEU A 5 -9.88 11.07 3.25
CA LEU A 5 -9.08 10.92 2.02
C LEU A 5 -9.37 12.06 1.03
N PRO A 6 -8.38 12.53 0.25
CA PRO A 6 -8.66 13.33 -0.93
C PRO A 6 -9.42 12.52 -1.99
N PRO A 7 -10.12 13.17 -2.94
CA PRO A 7 -10.71 12.49 -4.09
C PRO A 7 -9.69 11.61 -4.84
N ASN A 8 -10.18 10.56 -5.49
CA ASN A 8 -9.38 9.56 -6.23
C ASN A 8 -8.46 8.65 -5.37
N TYR A 9 -8.47 8.77 -4.04
CA TYR A 9 -7.81 7.84 -3.13
C TYR A 9 -8.84 6.94 -2.44
N THR A 10 -8.56 5.63 -2.37
CA THR A 10 -9.40 4.63 -1.68
C THR A 10 -8.54 3.84 -0.70
N LEU A 11 -9.00 3.70 0.55
CA LEU A 11 -8.35 2.89 1.58
C LEU A 11 -8.93 1.47 1.57
N HIS A 12 -8.06 0.48 1.63
CA HIS A 12 -8.37 -0.95 1.67
C HIS A 12 -7.78 -1.58 2.93
N GLN A 13 -8.55 -2.45 3.58
CA GLN A 13 -8.06 -3.30 4.66
C GLN A 13 -7.26 -4.48 4.10
N GLY A 14 -6.26 -4.95 4.84
CA GLY A 14 -5.35 -6.02 4.43
C GLY A 14 -4.11 -5.50 3.71
N TYR A 15 -3.61 -6.27 2.75
CA TYR A 15 -2.31 -6.04 2.13
C TYR A 15 -2.42 -5.91 0.60
N PRO A 16 -1.58 -5.08 -0.04
CA PRO A 16 -1.45 -5.07 -1.49
C PRO A 16 -0.69 -6.32 -1.97
N ALA A 17 -0.72 -6.58 -3.27
CA ALA A 17 0.08 -7.65 -3.87
C ALA A 17 1.59 -7.47 -3.57
N VAL A 18 2.33 -8.59 -3.51
CA VAL A 18 3.77 -8.62 -3.17
C VAL A 18 4.59 -7.69 -4.07
N GLU A 19 4.30 -7.65 -5.37
CA GLU A 19 4.96 -6.76 -6.33
C GLU A 19 4.70 -5.28 -6.04
N SER A 20 3.45 -4.91 -5.74
CA SER A 20 3.07 -3.53 -5.39
C SER A 20 3.68 -3.09 -4.06
N TYR A 21 3.76 -3.99 -3.08
CA TYR A 21 4.49 -3.78 -1.82
C TYR A 21 5.98 -3.52 -2.05
N LEU A 22 6.64 -4.36 -2.86
CA LEU A 22 8.05 -4.21 -3.21
C LEU A 22 8.30 -2.89 -3.97
N HIS A 23 7.42 -2.55 -4.92
CA HIS A 23 7.50 -1.29 -5.66
C HIS A 23 7.38 -0.07 -4.73
N LEU A 24 6.40 -0.06 -3.81
CA LEU A 24 6.19 1.03 -2.85
C LEU A 24 7.36 1.16 -1.84
N ARG A 25 8.03 0.05 -1.52
CA ARG A 25 9.22 0.02 -0.64
C ARG A 25 10.50 0.45 -1.37
N HIS A 26 10.63 0.13 -2.65
CA HIS A 26 11.79 0.47 -3.47
C HIS A 26 11.85 1.98 -3.76
N THR A 27 12.66 2.72 -2.99
CA THR A 27 12.82 4.17 -3.13
C THR A 27 14.28 4.56 -3.30
N LYS A 28 14.56 5.73 -3.90
CA LYS A 28 15.93 6.26 -4.03
C LYS A 28 16.68 6.43 -2.69
N LYS A 29 16.00 6.40 -1.54
CA LYS A 29 16.60 6.42 -0.19
C LYS A 29 16.73 5.04 0.45
N HIS A 30 15.94 4.06 0.01
CA HIS A 30 15.95 2.68 0.48
C HIS A 30 15.91 1.73 -0.73
N PRO A 31 17.02 1.58 -1.47
CA PRO A 31 17.06 0.75 -2.68
C PRO A 31 17.04 -0.75 -2.37
N LYS A 32 17.53 -1.16 -1.19
CA LYS A 32 17.46 -2.56 -0.74
C LYS A 32 16.03 -2.91 -0.32
N SER A 33 15.32 -3.59 -1.22
CA SER A 33 14.04 -4.25 -0.93
C SER A 33 14.27 -5.71 -0.47
N PRO A 34 13.38 -6.31 0.32
CA PRO A 34 13.42 -7.73 0.62
C PRO A 34 13.17 -8.59 -0.63
N THR A 35 13.46 -9.89 -0.57
CA THR A 35 13.06 -10.82 -1.65
C THR A 35 11.55 -10.99 -1.70
N ALA A 36 11.00 -11.50 -2.82
CA ALA A 36 9.56 -11.78 -2.94
C ALA A 36 9.05 -12.74 -1.85
N GLN A 37 9.81 -13.79 -1.53
CA GLN A 37 9.47 -14.74 -0.45
C GLN A 37 9.50 -14.08 0.94
N GLN A 38 10.49 -13.22 1.22
CA GLN A 38 10.55 -12.44 2.46
C GLN A 38 9.38 -11.45 2.57
N ALA A 39 9.02 -10.80 1.46
CA ALA A 39 7.88 -9.90 1.37
C ALA A 39 6.55 -10.63 1.62
N GLU A 40 6.31 -11.75 0.95
CA GLU A 40 5.12 -12.58 1.15
C GLU A 40 5.02 -13.08 2.60
N SER A 41 6.12 -13.61 3.15
CA SER A 41 6.20 -14.04 4.56
C SER A 41 5.90 -12.89 5.52
N ALA A 42 6.41 -11.69 5.24
CA ALA A 42 6.16 -10.51 6.06
C ALA A 42 4.70 -10.04 5.99
N LEU A 43 4.08 -10.00 4.81
CA LEU A 43 2.66 -9.66 4.67
C LEU A 43 1.77 -10.69 5.36
N ARG A 44 1.98 -11.99 5.09
CA ARG A 44 1.20 -13.11 5.68
C ARG A 44 1.38 -13.25 7.20
N GLY A 45 2.57 -12.94 7.73
CA GLY A 45 2.88 -12.96 9.16
C GLY A 45 2.60 -11.65 9.90
N SER A 46 1.85 -10.72 9.31
CA SER A 46 1.41 -9.49 9.97
C SER A 46 0.08 -9.69 10.69
N TRP A 47 -0.14 -8.96 11.79
CA TRP A 47 -1.39 -9.03 12.55
C TRP A 47 -2.52 -8.29 11.84
N TYR A 48 -2.21 -7.09 11.32
CA TYR A 48 -3.14 -6.28 10.54
C TYR A 48 -2.38 -5.42 9.53
N GLY A 49 -3.09 -4.81 8.59
CA GLY A 49 -2.54 -3.85 7.65
C GLY A 49 -3.65 -3.13 6.87
N CYS A 50 -3.27 -2.04 6.23
CA CYS A 50 -4.10 -1.33 5.29
C CYS A 50 -3.25 -0.64 4.23
N TYR A 51 -3.83 -0.41 3.05
CA TYR A 51 -3.18 0.27 1.93
C TYR A 51 -4.13 1.20 1.20
N ILE A 52 -3.58 2.22 0.57
CA ILE A 52 -4.33 3.21 -0.20
C ILE A 52 -3.98 3.07 -1.67
N THR A 53 -5.00 2.96 -2.51
CA THR A 53 -4.89 3.00 -3.96
C THR A 53 -5.26 4.37 -4.51
N TYR A 54 -4.61 4.80 -5.58
CA TYR A 54 -4.93 6.00 -6.34
C TYR A 54 -5.46 5.65 -7.73
N THR A 55 -6.62 6.20 -8.10
CA THR A 55 -7.20 6.06 -9.43
C THR A 55 -7.11 7.41 -10.16
N ALA A 56 -6.09 7.58 -11.01
CA ALA A 56 -5.96 8.80 -11.81
C ALA A 56 -7.24 9.03 -12.63
N SER A 57 -7.90 10.18 -12.41
CA SER A 57 -9.01 10.60 -13.27
C SER A 57 -8.50 10.70 -14.70
N ALA A 58 -9.19 10.03 -15.62
CA ALA A 58 -8.60 9.67 -16.91
C ALA A 58 -8.32 10.89 -17.79
N SER A 59 -7.04 11.20 -17.96
CA SER A 59 -6.55 11.90 -19.17
C SER A 59 -6.05 10.83 -20.15
N PRO A 60 -6.47 10.85 -21.43
CA PRO A 60 -6.24 9.73 -22.34
C PRO A 60 -4.83 9.73 -22.94
N SER A 61 -3.88 9.03 -22.31
CA SER A 61 -2.61 8.68 -22.95
C SER A 61 -2.08 7.30 -22.54
N THR A 62 -1.66 6.54 -23.57
CA THR A 62 -0.73 5.40 -23.54
C THR A 62 -1.05 4.26 -22.55
N SER A 63 -1.95 3.37 -22.97
CA SER A 63 -1.93 1.97 -22.50
C SER A 63 -1.05 1.13 -23.43
N GLU A 64 0.07 0.61 -22.94
CA GLU A 64 0.90 -0.35 -23.69
C GLU A 64 1.27 -1.58 -22.83
N LYS A 65 0.70 -2.74 -23.22
CA LYS A 65 1.32 -4.09 -23.32
C LYS A 65 2.06 -4.69 -22.08
N ILE A 66 2.02 -6.00 -21.77
CA ILE A 66 1.38 -7.23 -22.33
C ILE A 66 1.45 -8.31 -21.21
N THR A 67 0.73 -9.44 -21.13
CA THR A 67 -0.65 -9.90 -21.48
C THR A 67 -0.74 -11.39 -21.04
N THR A 68 -1.96 -11.93 -20.79
CA THR A 68 -2.34 -13.37 -20.68
C THR A 68 -2.70 -13.89 -19.27
N THR A 69 -3.91 -14.49 -19.17
CA THR A 69 -4.47 -15.39 -18.13
C THR A 69 -4.32 -15.04 -16.64
N ASN A 70 -5.32 -14.35 -16.09
CA ASN A 70 -6.35 -14.98 -15.24
C ASN A 70 -7.59 -14.09 -15.13
N PRO A 71 -8.78 -14.63 -14.81
CA PRO A 71 -9.99 -13.82 -14.58
C PRO A 71 -9.94 -13.05 -13.24
N GLU A 72 -10.87 -12.11 -13.07
CA GLU A 72 -11.12 -11.32 -11.85
C GLU A 72 -10.03 -10.33 -11.39
N THR A 73 -9.08 -9.94 -12.25
CA THR A 73 -8.30 -8.71 -12.01
C THR A 73 -9.18 -7.46 -12.16
N GLN A 74 -9.90 -7.10 -11.09
CA GLN A 74 -10.55 -5.80 -10.99
C GLN A 74 -9.49 -4.69 -11.14
N LYS A 75 -9.87 -3.55 -11.75
CA LYS A 75 -8.96 -2.45 -12.07
C LYS A 75 -8.65 -1.57 -10.85
N THR A 76 -8.08 -2.21 -9.82
CA THR A 76 -7.59 -1.58 -8.59
C THR A 76 -6.53 -0.53 -8.92
N GLY A 77 -6.61 0.63 -8.28
CA GLY A 77 -5.70 1.76 -8.54
C GLY A 77 -4.26 1.51 -8.08
N GLU A 78 -3.35 2.40 -8.48
CA GLU A 78 -1.93 2.37 -8.09
C GLU A 78 -1.79 2.35 -6.57
N VAL A 79 -1.02 1.41 -6.00
CA VAL A 79 -0.79 1.32 -4.55
C VAL A 79 0.22 2.38 -4.12
N VAL A 80 -0.26 3.43 -3.44
CA VAL A 80 0.48 4.68 -3.20
C VAL A 80 0.82 4.96 -1.74
N ALA A 81 0.18 4.26 -0.81
CA ALA A 81 0.55 4.28 0.61
C ALA A 81 0.12 2.99 1.31
N MET A 82 0.76 2.65 2.43
CA MET A 82 0.36 1.54 3.30
C MET A 82 0.94 1.67 4.71
N ALA A 83 0.46 0.83 5.61
CA ALA A 83 1.24 0.37 6.76
C ALA A 83 0.83 -1.04 7.20
N ARG A 84 1.69 -1.67 8.01
CA ARG A 84 1.50 -2.98 8.63
C ARG A 84 1.57 -2.86 10.14
N LEU A 85 0.82 -3.70 10.84
CA LEU A 85 0.87 -3.84 12.29
C LEU A 85 1.34 -5.27 12.62
N ILE A 86 2.37 -5.37 13.46
CA ILE A 86 2.78 -6.63 14.10
C ILE A 86 2.61 -6.49 15.61
N SER A 87 2.22 -7.58 16.28
CA SER A 87 1.87 -7.55 17.70
C SER A 87 2.00 -8.93 18.35
N ASP A 88 2.15 -8.95 19.67
CA ASP A 88 1.94 -10.15 20.51
C ASP A 88 0.46 -10.41 20.85
N GLY A 89 -0.44 -9.48 20.52
CA GLY A 89 -1.87 -9.53 20.80
C GLY A 89 -2.27 -9.09 22.21
N ILE A 90 -1.30 -8.67 23.04
CA ILE A 90 -1.48 -8.46 24.49
C ILE A 90 -1.12 -7.04 24.89
N CYS A 91 0.10 -6.60 24.56
CA CYS A 91 0.62 -5.29 24.99
C CYS A 91 1.65 -4.66 24.05
N THR A 92 2.33 -5.43 23.19
CA THR A 92 3.30 -4.89 22.23
C THR A 92 2.65 -4.74 20.87
N PHE A 93 2.66 -3.53 20.32
CA PHE A 93 2.20 -3.22 18.97
C PHE A 93 3.27 -2.41 18.24
N GLN A 94 3.74 -2.88 17.09
CA GLN A 94 4.74 -2.18 16.27
C GLN A 94 4.16 -1.84 14.90
N LEU A 95 4.07 -0.54 14.63
CA LEU A 95 3.75 -0.01 13.31
C LEU A 95 4.99 -0.15 12.42
N THR A 96 4.89 -0.93 11.35
CA THR A 96 6.00 -1.19 10.42
C THR A 96 5.57 -0.92 8.97
N ASP A 97 6.56 -0.66 8.12
CA ASP A 97 6.38 -0.29 6.70
C ASP A 97 5.30 0.79 6.45
N LEU A 98 5.28 1.84 7.28
CA LEU A 98 4.52 3.07 6.98
C LEU A 98 5.16 3.77 5.78
N LEU A 99 4.68 3.42 4.58
CA LEU A 99 5.25 3.84 3.30
C LEU A 99 4.26 4.73 2.54
N ILE A 100 4.78 5.75 1.87
CA ILE A 100 4.01 6.66 0.99
C ILE A 100 4.86 6.98 -0.24
N ALA A 101 4.32 6.70 -1.42
CA ALA A 101 4.92 6.99 -2.72
C ALA A 101 5.23 8.49 -2.86
N ALA A 102 6.38 8.85 -3.43
CA ALA A 102 6.90 10.22 -3.39
C ALA A 102 5.90 11.26 -3.91
N ASN A 103 5.20 10.96 -5.01
CA ASN A 103 4.24 11.84 -5.69
C ASN A 103 2.90 12.00 -4.92
N HIS A 104 2.71 11.25 -3.83
CA HIS A 104 1.48 11.17 -3.03
C HIS A 104 1.70 11.63 -1.58
N LYS A 105 2.92 12.12 -1.26
CA LYS A 105 3.26 12.75 0.02
C LYS A 105 2.53 14.08 0.23
N TYR A 106 2.53 14.53 1.49
CA TYR A 106 1.88 15.76 1.98
C TYR A 106 0.34 15.82 1.85
N LYS A 107 -0.29 14.88 1.13
CA LYS A 107 -1.75 14.72 0.98
C LYS A 107 -2.45 14.06 2.18
N LYS A 108 -1.88 14.19 3.40
CA LYS A 108 -2.35 13.62 4.68
C LYS A 108 -2.61 12.10 4.73
N LEU A 109 -2.22 11.33 3.71
CA LEU A 109 -2.48 9.87 3.62
C LEU A 109 -1.96 9.09 4.83
N GLY A 110 -0.80 9.44 5.38
CA GLY A 110 -0.25 8.81 6.59
C GLY A 110 -1.13 8.99 7.82
N ASN A 111 -1.80 10.15 7.97
CA ASN A 111 -2.77 10.38 9.03
C ASN A 111 -4.01 9.49 8.87
N VAL A 112 -4.44 9.22 7.62
CA VAL A 112 -5.57 8.32 7.35
C VAL A 112 -5.20 6.88 7.69
N VAL A 113 -4.04 6.40 7.21
CA VAL A 113 -3.51 5.06 7.51
C VAL A 113 -3.42 4.85 9.03
N VAL A 114 -2.75 5.75 9.76
CA VAL A 114 -2.61 5.62 11.22
C VAL A 114 -3.96 5.75 11.95
N ALA A 115 -4.87 6.61 11.48
CA ALA A 115 -6.20 6.76 12.09
C ALA A 115 -7.18 5.59 11.81
N HIS A 116 -6.77 4.61 11.00
CA HIS A 116 -7.46 3.34 10.74
C HIS A 116 -6.82 2.14 11.45
N LEU A 117 -5.67 2.32 12.12
CA LEU A 117 -4.92 1.30 12.86
C LEU A 117 -5.11 1.44 14.39
N ARG A 118 -6.23 2.02 14.82
CA ARG A 118 -6.54 2.45 16.19
C ARG A 118 -8.01 2.18 16.55
#